data_AF-A0A533RCR2-F1
#
_entry.id   AF-A0A533RCR2-F1
#
_cell.length_a   1.000
_cell.length_b   1.000
_cell.length_c   1.000
_cell.angle_alpha   90.00
_cell.angle_beta   90.00
_cell.angle_gamma   90.00
#
_symmetry.space_group_name_H-M   'P 1'
#
loop_
_entity.id
_entity.type
_entity.pdbx_description
1 polymer ?
#
loop_
_entity_poly.entity_id
_entity_poly.type
_entity_poly.pdbx_seq_one_letter_code
_entity_poly.pdbx_strand_id
1 'polypeptide(L)'
;MTEIHCYYFATNNRVSPFCMLIGIWPYGARMRKACVAGRFLGKRLAVQSEIDLLEKSTRHAAIYWQTLRDMLREHKLADELRPFYSGLLAAVGRNWPSIKRCQARVAEKKSAHMAERQRTAAIVAENRRRERLARDPQLNLFSAA
;
A
#
# COMPACT_ATOMS: atom_id res chain seq x y z
N MET A 1 20.73 -23.27 -2.05
CA MET A 1 19.65 -22.47 -1.42
C MET A 1 19.27 -21.37 -2.38
N THR A 2 17.98 -21.13 -2.61
CA THR A 2 17.53 -20.03 -3.47
C THR A 2 17.65 -18.74 -2.70
N GLU A 3 18.41 -17.78 -3.21
CA GLU A 3 18.58 -16.48 -2.56
C GLU A 3 17.25 -15.70 -2.53
N ILE A 4 16.70 -15.49 -1.34
CA ILE A 4 15.49 -14.70 -1.14
C ILE A 4 15.87 -13.23 -1.15
N HIS A 5 15.16 -12.45 -1.97
CA HIS A 5 15.45 -11.04 -2.17
C HIS A 5 14.28 -10.15 -1.73
N CYS A 6 14.65 -8.94 -1.32
CA CYS A 6 13.74 -7.83 -1.05
C CYS A 6 13.84 -6.82 -2.20
N TYR A 7 12.71 -6.50 -2.83
CA TYR A 7 12.63 -5.62 -3.99
C TYR A 7 11.84 -4.35 -3.66
N TYR A 8 12.44 -3.19 -3.90
CA TYR A 8 11.91 -1.89 -3.50
C TYR A 8 11.31 -1.14 -4.68
N PHE A 9 10.14 -0.54 -4.45
CA PHE A 9 9.40 0.19 -5.46
C PHE A 9 8.78 1.47 -4.90
N ALA A 10 8.78 2.51 -5.72
CA ALA A 10 7.75 3.54 -5.67
C ALA A 10 6.58 3.05 -6.53
N THR A 11 5.39 2.90 -5.99
CA THR A 11 4.26 2.26 -6.68
C THR A 11 3.15 3.23 -7.04
N ASN A 12 2.31 2.81 -7.98
CA ASN A 12 1.05 3.49 -8.32
C ASN A 12 -0.17 2.79 -7.70
N ASN A 13 0.04 1.91 -6.71
CA ASN A 13 -1.06 1.20 -6.07
C ASN A 13 -1.83 2.14 -5.13
N ARG A 14 -3.11 1.86 -4.85
CA ARG A 14 -3.93 2.71 -3.98
C ARG A 14 -3.53 2.63 -2.50
N VAL A 15 -2.82 1.58 -2.10
CA VAL A 15 -2.50 1.28 -0.69
C VAL A 15 -1.41 2.22 -0.17
N SER A 16 -0.33 2.35 -0.93
CA SER A 16 0.90 2.99 -0.48
C SER A 16 1.79 3.42 -1.65
N PRO A 17 2.39 4.62 -1.58
CA PRO A 17 3.32 5.07 -2.61
C PRO A 17 4.66 4.33 -2.57
N PHE A 18 5.03 3.71 -1.45
CA PHE A 18 6.25 2.92 -1.34
C PHE A 18 5.95 1.50 -0.86
N CYS A 19 6.65 0.54 -1.44
CA CYS A 19 6.49 -0.88 -1.14
C CYS A 19 7.80 -1.63 -1.30
N MET A 20 8.00 -2.61 -0.42
CA MET A 20 9.00 -3.65 -0.56
C MET A 20 8.29 -4.99 -0.70
N LEU A 21 8.78 -5.83 -1.61
CA LEU A 21 8.28 -7.19 -1.83
C LEU A 21 9.38 -8.19 -1.48
N ILE A 22 9.04 -9.21 -0.70
CA ILE A 22 9.96 -10.25 -0.25
C ILE A 22 9.64 -11.53 -1.05
N GLY A 23 10.67 -12.20 -1.56
CA GLY A 23 10.53 -13.52 -2.19
C GLY A 23 11.39 -13.73 -3.44
N ILE A 24 11.04 -14.76 -4.21
CA ILE A 24 11.68 -15.11 -5.47
C ILE A 24 10.93 -14.39 -6.60
N TRP A 25 11.58 -13.41 -7.21
CA TRP A 25 11.04 -12.73 -8.39
C TRP A 25 11.56 -13.43 -9.65
N PRO A 26 10.71 -14.17 -10.41
CA PRO A 26 9.93 -13.55 -11.50
C PRO A 26 8.60 -14.28 -11.86
N TYR A 27 7.65 -13.61 -12.55
CA TYR A 27 6.47 -14.18 -13.30
C TYR A 27 5.03 -14.13 -12.73
N GLY A 28 4.74 -13.40 -11.64
CA GLY A 28 3.34 -13.13 -11.23
C GLY A 28 2.70 -11.95 -11.98
N ALA A 29 1.82 -12.19 -12.97
CA ALA A 29 1.22 -11.14 -13.82
C ALA A 29 0.45 -10.03 -13.07
N ARG A 30 -0.19 -10.34 -11.92
CA ARG A 30 -0.96 -9.35 -11.14
C ARG A 30 -0.08 -8.41 -10.33
N MET A 31 1.00 -8.91 -9.73
CA MET A 31 1.91 -8.08 -8.93
C MET A 31 2.83 -7.23 -9.83
N ARG A 32 3.18 -7.74 -11.02
CA ARG A 32 3.74 -6.91 -12.09
C ARG A 32 2.85 -5.71 -12.39
N LYS A 33 1.55 -5.87 -12.64
CA LYS A 33 0.67 -4.72 -12.95
C LYS A 33 0.69 -3.62 -11.88
N ALA A 34 0.77 -3.98 -10.60
CA ALA A 34 0.79 -2.99 -9.52
C ALA A 34 2.17 -2.36 -9.28
N CYS A 35 3.26 -3.13 -9.36
CA CYS A 35 4.63 -2.66 -9.06
C CYS A 35 5.41 -2.20 -10.29
N VAL A 36 5.20 -2.79 -11.47
CA VAL A 36 5.79 -2.38 -12.77
C VAL A 36 5.20 -1.06 -13.26
N ALA A 37 3.96 -0.75 -12.90
CA ALA A 37 3.41 0.59 -13.17
C ALA A 37 4.17 1.69 -12.42
N GLY A 38 4.90 1.33 -11.36
CA GLY A 38 5.72 2.23 -10.55
C GLY A 38 7.18 2.33 -11.04
N ARG A 39 8.08 2.60 -10.10
CA ARG A 39 9.52 2.69 -10.34
C ARG A 39 10.29 1.81 -9.37
N PHE A 40 11.12 0.93 -9.91
CA PHE A 40 12.06 0.13 -9.13
C PHE A 40 13.16 1.01 -8.53
N LEU A 41 13.44 0.80 -7.25
CA LEU A 41 14.43 1.57 -6.48
C LEU A 41 15.67 0.75 -6.13
N GLY A 42 15.56 -0.58 -6.05
CA GLY A 42 16.69 -1.44 -5.74
C GLY A 42 16.27 -2.82 -5.22
N LYS A 43 17.25 -3.71 -5.08
CA LYS A 43 17.08 -5.00 -4.42
C LYS A 43 18.22 -5.28 -3.46
N ARG A 44 17.95 -6.09 -2.44
CA ARG A 44 18.94 -6.66 -1.53
C ARG A 44 18.54 -8.07 -1.13
N LEU A 45 19.43 -8.78 -0.44
CA LEU A 45 19.10 -10.04 0.22
C LEU A 45 18.14 -9.78 1.40
N ALA A 46 17.20 -10.69 1.61
CA ALA A 46 16.31 -10.67 2.75
C ALA A 46 17.09 -11.02 4.04
N VAL A 47 16.74 -10.35 5.14
CA VAL A 47 17.22 -10.70 6.48
C VAL A 47 16.30 -11.75 7.11
N GLN A 48 16.73 -12.42 8.19
CA GLN A 48 15.97 -13.55 8.73
C GLN A 48 14.53 -13.18 9.12
N SER A 49 14.31 -12.02 9.73
CA SER A 49 12.97 -11.54 10.11
C SER A 49 12.03 -11.37 8.91
N GLU A 50 12.57 -11.06 7.73
CA GLU A 50 11.80 -10.94 6.48
C GLU A 50 11.52 -12.30 5.86
N ILE A 51 12.45 -13.25 6.00
CA ILE A 51 12.26 -14.64 5.59
C ILE A 51 11.15 -15.27 6.45
N ASP A 52 11.20 -15.08 7.76
CA ASP A 52 10.16 -15.56 8.69
C ASP A 52 8.77 -14.97 8.34
N LEU A 53 8.73 -13.72 7.91
CA LEU A 53 7.50 -13.07 7.43
C LEU A 53 7.01 -13.70 6.12
N LEU A 54 7.91 -14.04 5.21
CA LEU A 54 7.58 -14.69 3.95
C LEU A 54 7.02 -16.10 4.17
N GLU A 55 7.61 -16.88 5.07
CA GLU A 55 7.18 -18.24 5.40
C GLU A 55 5.74 -18.28 5.94
N LYS A 56 5.31 -17.24 6.66
CA LYS A 56 3.92 -17.09 7.13
C LYS A 56 2.96 -16.71 6.00
N SER A 57 3.44 -16.32 4.83
CA SER A 57 2.62 -15.91 3.69
C SER A 57 2.50 -17.02 2.66
N THR A 58 1.28 -17.26 2.19
CA THR A 58 0.99 -18.30 1.18
C THR A 58 1.45 -17.92 -0.23
N ARG A 59 1.87 -16.67 -0.48
CA ARG A 59 2.24 -16.20 -1.83
C ARG A 59 3.41 -15.23 -1.86
N HIS A 60 3.33 -14.14 -1.09
CA HIS A 60 4.33 -13.08 -1.03
C HIS A 60 4.12 -12.24 0.21
N ALA A 61 5.19 -11.70 0.77
CA ALA A 61 5.12 -10.69 1.81
C ALA A 61 5.43 -9.32 1.21
N ALA A 62 4.65 -8.31 1.62
CA ALA A 62 4.80 -6.94 1.18
C ALA A 62 4.80 -6.00 2.39
N ILE A 63 5.80 -5.12 2.46
CA ILE A 63 5.86 -4.05 3.45
C ILE A 63 5.55 -2.74 2.73
N TYR A 64 4.75 -1.88 3.37
CA TYR A 64 4.23 -0.65 2.78
C TYR A 64 4.57 0.57 3.64
N TRP A 65 5.01 1.65 3.02
CA TRP A 65 5.28 2.93 3.70
C TRP A 65 4.55 4.11 3.06
N GLN A 66 3.90 4.92 3.89
CA GLN A 66 3.17 6.09 3.44
C GLN A 66 4.09 7.22 2.99
N THR A 67 5.24 7.35 3.64
CA THR A 67 6.22 8.38 3.28
C THR A 67 7.58 7.77 2.95
N LEU A 68 8.35 8.48 2.12
CA LEU A 68 9.72 8.11 1.81
C LEU A 68 10.59 8.11 3.08
N ARG A 69 10.32 9.05 4.00
CA ARG A 69 11.04 9.16 5.26
C ARG A 69 10.88 7.91 6.11
N ASP A 70 9.66 7.36 6.21
CA ASP A 70 9.41 6.16 7.01
C ASP A 70 10.18 4.97 6.44
N MET A 71 10.11 4.79 5.12
CA MET A 71 10.89 3.76 4.42
C MET A 71 12.38 3.93 4.69
N LEU A 72 12.94 5.13 4.52
CA LEU A 72 14.37 5.36 4.72
C LEU A 72 14.81 5.21 6.19
N ARG A 73 13.95 5.59 7.15
CA ARG A 73 14.24 5.50 8.58
C ARG A 73 14.47 4.06 9.02
N GLU A 74 13.63 3.13 8.55
CA GLU A 74 13.75 1.71 8.86
C GLU A 74 15.12 1.14 8.45
N HIS A 75 15.66 1.61 7.33
CA HIS A 75 16.94 1.17 6.77
C HIS A 75 18.14 1.92 7.36
N LYS A 76 17.93 3.13 7.88
CA LYS A 76 18.98 3.91 8.55
C LYS A 76 19.34 3.34 9.92
N LEU A 77 18.36 2.75 10.61
CA LEU A 77 18.51 2.27 11.98
C LEU A 77 18.98 0.81 12.07
N ALA A 78 18.82 0.03 11.00
CA ALA A 78 19.26 -1.35 10.96
C ALA A 78 20.69 -1.44 10.39
N ASP A 79 21.65 -1.84 11.23
CA ASP A 79 23.06 -1.95 10.83
C ASP A 79 23.27 -2.90 9.65
N GLU A 80 22.52 -4.00 9.61
CA GLU A 80 22.52 -4.97 8.51
C GLU A 80 22.00 -4.41 7.17
N LEU A 81 21.23 -3.31 7.19
CA LEU A 81 20.66 -2.67 6.00
C LEU A 81 21.49 -1.46 5.53
N ARG A 82 22.45 -1.03 6.34
CA ARG A 82 23.30 0.13 6.07
C ARG A 82 24.07 0.06 4.75
N PRO A 83 24.60 -1.10 4.30
CA PRO A 83 25.26 -1.21 3.00
C PRO A 83 24.34 -0.91 1.81
N PHE A 84 23.05 -1.24 1.93
CA PHE A 84 22.05 -0.98 0.89
C PHE A 84 21.55 0.47 0.91
N TYR A 85 21.53 1.10 2.09
CA TYR A 85 20.95 2.42 2.31
C TYR A 85 21.50 3.52 1.40
N SER A 86 22.82 3.55 1.17
CA SER A 86 23.46 4.55 0.29
C SER A 86 23.00 4.39 -1.17
N GLY A 87 22.93 3.15 -1.67
CA GLY A 87 22.43 2.83 -3.00
C GLY A 87 20.95 3.18 -3.17
N LEU A 88 20.15 2.92 -2.13
CA LEU A 88 18.73 3.29 -2.09
C LEU A 88 18.55 4.82 -2.15
N LEU A 89 19.33 5.59 -1.39
CA LEU A 89 19.31 7.06 -1.44
C LEU A 89 19.68 7.58 -2.83
N ALA A 90 20.73 7.05 -3.45
CA ALA A 90 21.14 7.44 -4.79
C ALA A 90 20.07 7.10 -5.85
N ALA A 91 19.41 5.95 -5.72
CA ALA A 91 18.30 5.57 -6.58
C ALA A 91 17.08 6.51 -6.38
N VAL A 92 16.77 6.88 -5.14
CA VAL A 92 15.70 7.84 -4.83
C VAL A 92 15.99 9.20 -5.46
N GLY A 93 17.22 9.72 -5.30
CA GLY A 93 17.62 10.99 -5.90
C GLY A 93 17.46 11.00 -7.43
N ARG A 94 17.99 9.97 -8.10
CA ARG A 94 17.88 9.82 -9.57
C ARG A 94 16.44 9.70 -10.06
N ASN A 95 15.54 9.13 -9.26
CA ASN A 95 14.16 8.86 -9.65
C ASN A 95 13.14 9.82 -9.02
N TRP A 96 13.59 10.90 -8.40
CA TRP A 96 12.75 11.79 -7.59
C TRP A 96 11.50 12.34 -8.33
N PRO A 97 11.61 12.80 -9.60
CA PRO A 97 10.42 13.24 -10.33
C PRO A 97 9.38 12.13 -10.52
N SER A 98 9.83 10.90 -10.79
CA SER A 98 8.93 9.74 -10.92
C SER A 98 8.30 9.34 -9.60
N ILE A 99 9.05 9.44 -8.49
CA ILE A 99 8.54 9.18 -7.14
C ILE A 99 7.41 10.15 -6.79
N LYS A 100 7.62 11.46 -7.02
CA LYS A 100 6.59 12.48 -6.80
C LYS A 100 5.31 12.19 -7.59
N ARG A 101 5.44 11.81 -8.87
CA ARG A 101 4.30 11.41 -9.70
C ARG A 101 3.56 10.20 -9.13
N CYS A 102 4.30 9.20 -8.65
CA CYS A 102 3.69 8.02 -8.02
C CYS A 102 2.90 8.42 -6.76
N GLN A 103 3.51 9.24 -5.88
CA GLN A 103 2.85 9.75 -4.69
C GLN A 103 1.56 10.51 -4.99
N ALA A 104 1.58 11.41 -5.96
CA ALA A 104 0.39 12.16 -6.38
C ALA A 104 -0.72 11.21 -6.86
N ARG A 105 -0.38 10.23 -7.70
CA ARG A 105 -1.34 9.20 -8.17
C ARG A 105 -1.92 8.36 -7.05
N VAL A 106 -1.12 7.99 -6.06
CA VAL A 106 -1.63 7.23 -4.90
C VAL A 106 -2.58 8.10 -4.09
N ALA A 107 -2.25 9.37 -3.85
CA ALA A 107 -3.11 10.30 -3.13
C ALA A 107 -4.46 10.49 -3.83
N GLU A 108 -4.46 10.67 -5.16
CA GLU A 108 -5.66 10.75 -6.00
C GLU A 108 -6.52 9.47 -5.88
N LYS A 109 -5.91 8.29 -5.98
CA LYS A 109 -6.65 7.03 -5.84
C LYS A 109 -7.22 6.83 -4.44
N LYS A 110 -6.53 7.32 -3.41
CA LYS A 110 -7.00 7.26 -2.01
C LYS A 110 -8.19 8.18 -1.80
N SER A 111 -8.12 9.43 -2.27
CA SER A 111 -9.23 10.38 -2.14
C SER A 111 -10.46 9.89 -2.90
N ALA A 112 -10.30 9.39 -4.12
CA ALA A 112 -11.40 8.83 -4.91
C ALA A 112 -12.09 7.66 -4.19
N HIS A 113 -11.32 6.73 -3.62
CA HIS A 113 -11.88 5.62 -2.88
C HIS A 113 -12.55 6.02 -1.56
N MET A 114 -12.01 7.03 -0.87
CA MET A 114 -12.65 7.57 0.33
C MET A 114 -14.00 8.23 -0.01
N ALA A 115 -14.06 8.98 -1.11
CA ALA A 115 -15.29 9.59 -1.61
C ALA A 115 -16.33 8.52 -1.99
N GLU A 116 -15.91 7.44 -2.66
CA GLU A 116 -16.77 6.31 -2.97
C GLU A 116 -17.30 5.63 -1.70
N ARG A 117 -16.43 5.37 -0.71
CA ARG A 117 -16.85 4.79 0.58
C ARG A 117 -17.84 5.67 1.31
N GLN A 118 -17.68 7.00 1.28
CA GLN A 118 -18.62 7.93 1.90
C GLN A 118 -20.00 7.89 1.21
N ARG A 119 -20.04 7.83 -0.12
CA ARG A 119 -21.29 7.66 -0.88
C ARG A 119 -22.00 6.37 -0.51
N THR A 120 -21.27 5.25 -0.50
CA THR A 120 -21.83 3.94 -0.12
C THR A 120 -22.32 3.95 1.33
N ALA A 121 -21.57 4.57 2.25
CA ALA A 121 -21.98 4.68 3.65
C ALA A 121 -23.26 5.51 3.81
N ALA A 122 -23.43 6.60 3.05
CA ALA A 122 -24.65 7.40 3.06
C ALA A 122 -25.87 6.60 2.56
N ILE A 123 -25.72 5.83 1.48
CA ILE A 123 -26.78 4.95 0.96
C ILE A 123 -27.15 3.89 2.01
N VAL A 124 -26.17 3.24 2.63
CA VAL A 124 -26.41 2.23 3.67
C VAL A 124 -27.10 2.83 4.89
N ALA A 125 -26.72 4.04 5.31
CA ALA A 125 -27.35 4.74 6.43
C ALA A 125 -28.82 5.06 6.13
N GLU A 126 -29.12 5.55 4.93
CA GLU A 126 -30.48 5.85 4.48
C GLU A 126 -31.34 4.60 4.37
N ASN A 127 -30.81 3.51 3.80
CA ASN A 127 -31.55 2.24 3.73
C ASN A 127 -31.86 1.69 5.13
N ARG A 128 -30.89 1.75 6.06
CA ARG A 128 -31.12 1.39 7.47
C ARG A 128 -32.19 2.28 8.12
N ARG A 129 -32.24 3.57 7.78
CA ARG A 129 -33.30 4.50 8.28
C ARG A 129 -34.67 4.06 7.77
N ARG A 130 -34.80 3.78 6.47
CA ARG A 130 -36.05 3.32 5.84
C ARG A 130 -36.53 1.99 6.40
N GLU A 131 -35.62 1.03 6.60
CA GLU A 131 -35.94 -0.25 7.23
C GLU A 131 -36.44 -0.10 8.67
N ARG A 132 -35.86 0.83 9.45
CA ARG A 132 -36.35 1.13 10.81
C ARG A 132 -37.75 1.73 10.80
N LEU A 133 -38.01 2.71 9.93
CA LEU A 133 -39.33 3.33 9.77
C LEU A 133 -40.40 2.34 9.26
N ALA A 134 -40.01 1.38 8.42
CA ALA A 134 -40.90 0.33 7.94
C ALA A 134 -41.21 -0.74 9.00
N ARG A 135 -40.30 -0.98 9.95
CA ARG A 135 -40.49 -1.93 11.06
C ARG A 135 -41.30 -1.37 12.23
N ASP A 136 -41.39 -0.05 12.36
CA ASP A 136 -42.16 0.61 13.42
C ASP A 136 -42.98 1.79 12.85
N PRO A 137 -44.23 1.55 12.41
CA PRO A 137 -45.05 2.53 11.71
C PRO A 137 -45.37 3.78 12.54
N GLN A 138 -45.25 3.71 13.88
CA GLN A 138 -45.54 4.84 14.77
C GLN A 138 -44.48 5.96 14.68
N LEU A 139 -43.25 5.67 14.23
CA LEU A 139 -42.20 6.68 14.03
C LEU A 139 -42.44 7.58 12.80
N ASN A 140 -43.27 7.15 11.84
CA ASN A 140 -43.65 7.98 10.69
C ASN A 140 -44.62 9.11 11.06
N LEU A 141 -45.36 9.00 12.16
CA LEU A 141 -46.35 9.99 12.58
C LEU A 141 -45.73 11.25 13.21
N PHE A 142 -44.48 11.17 13.72
CA PHE A 142 -43.81 12.28 14.43
C PHE A 142 -42.63 12.89 13.67
N SER A 143 -42.36 12.45 12.44
CA SER A 143 -41.27 12.98 11.59
C SER A 143 -41.73 13.93 10.48
N ALA A 144 -43.03 14.22 10.41
CA ALA A 144 -43.66 15.10 9.42
C ALA A 144 -44.22 16.42 10.00
N ALA A 145 -43.84 16.79 11.23
CA ALA A 145 -44.17 18.07 11.85
C ALA A 145 -42.97 19.02 11.88
#